data_AF-A0A349G8U5-F1
#
_entry.id   AF-A0A349G8U5-F1
#
_cell.length_a   1.000
_cell.length_b   1.000
_cell.length_c   1.000
_cell.angle_alpha   90.00
_cell.angle_beta   90.00
_cell.angle_gamma   90.00
#
_symmetry.space_group_name_H-M   'P 1'
#
loop_
_entity.id
_entity.type
_entity.pdbx_description
1 polymer ?
#
loop_
_entity_poly.entity_id
_entity_poly.type
_entity_poly.pdbx_seq_one_letter_code
_entity_poly.pdbx_strand_id
1 'polypeptide(L)'
;MHELLRYGVVGVGAVVTDYLTYVMMLDYLMLDASLAKGISYILGALFAFAMNKMWTFKSDIPAHKAFGKFSMLYFSTFVTNVGINALLLWSSGSTTVAFGVATATSVILNYLGQKFWVFRG
;
A
#
# COMPACT_ATOMS: atom_id res chain seq x y z
N MET A 1 -17.28 7.02 -3.73
CA MET A 1 -17.00 6.44 -2.40
C MET A 1 -16.59 4.96 -2.43
N HIS A 2 -17.07 4.11 -3.35
CA HIS A 2 -16.87 2.64 -3.25
C HIS A 2 -15.42 2.14 -3.42
N GLU A 3 -14.55 2.86 -4.12
CA GLU A 3 -13.19 2.36 -4.43
C GLU A 3 -12.26 2.40 -3.21
N LEU A 4 -12.47 3.31 -2.26
CA LEU A 4 -11.65 3.40 -1.03
C LEU A 4 -11.88 2.19 -0.12
N LEU A 5 -13.16 1.81 0.02
CA LEU A 5 -13.54 0.59 0.72
C LEU A 5 -13.02 -0.66 -0.01
N ARG A 6 -13.11 -0.72 -1.35
CA ARG A 6 -12.54 -1.83 -2.13
C ARG A 6 -11.03 -1.92 -1.97
N TYR A 7 -10.32 -0.79 -2.01
CA TYR A 7 -8.87 -0.76 -1.77
C TYR A 7 -8.52 -1.28 -0.37
N GLY A 8 -9.25 -0.83 0.66
CA GLY A 8 -9.10 -1.35 2.02
C GLY A 8 -9.36 -2.85 2.11
N VAL A 9 -10.45 -3.33 1.51
CA VAL A 9 -10.82 -4.76 1.49
C VAL A 9 -9.79 -5.59 0.75
N VAL A 10 -9.25 -5.12 -0.38
CA VAL A 10 -8.19 -5.79 -1.12
C VAL A 10 -6.88 -5.81 -0.32
N GLY A 11 -6.56 -4.72 0.38
CA GLY A 11 -5.42 -4.67 1.30
C GLY A 11 -5.54 -5.69 2.43
N VAL A 12 -6.70 -5.76 3.08
CA VAL A 12 -6.98 -6.78 4.11
C VAL A 12 -6.91 -8.18 3.51
N GLY A 13 -7.49 -8.40 2.34
CA GLY A 13 -7.43 -9.68 1.64
C GLY A 13 -6.00 -10.09 1.29
N ALA A 14 -5.15 -9.14 0.88
CA ALA A 14 -3.74 -9.39 0.60
C ALA A 14 -2.95 -9.79 1.85
N VAL A 15 -3.20 -9.14 2.99
CA VAL A 15 -2.58 -9.50 4.27
C VAL A 15 -3.06 -10.87 4.75
N VAL A 16 -4.34 -11.19 4.55
CA VAL A 16 -4.88 -12.53 4.86
C VAL A 16 -4.25 -13.58 3.95
N THR A 17 -4.15 -13.32 2.66
CA THR A 17 -3.48 -14.22 1.71
C THR A 17 -2.02 -14.41 2.08
N ASP A 18 -1.28 -13.32 2.35
CA ASP A 18 0.12 -13.36 2.81
C ASP A 18 0.25 -14.26 4.05
N TYR A 19 -0.55 -14.01 5.09
CA TYR A 19 -0.54 -14.80 6.31
C TYR A 19 -0.87 -16.29 6.06
N LEU A 20 -1.86 -16.58 5.23
CA LEU A 20 -2.22 -17.96 4.86
C LEU A 20 -1.07 -18.65 4.11
N THR A 21 -0.45 -17.99 3.13
CA THR A 21 0.72 -18.54 2.43
C THR A 21 1.92 -18.70 3.35
N TYR A 22 2.13 -17.79 4.30
CA TYR A 22 3.23 -17.87 5.25
C TYR A 22 3.08 -19.06 6.18
N VAL A 23 1.89 -19.24 6.76
CA VAL A 23 1.58 -20.40 7.61
C VAL A 23 1.67 -21.69 6.80
N MET A 24 1.11 -21.74 5.58
CA MET A 24 1.24 -22.92 4.72
C MET A 24 2.69 -23.24 4.37
N MET A 25 3.54 -22.25 4.05
CA MET A 25 4.95 -22.51 3.72
C MET A 25 5.76 -22.94 4.94
N LEU A 26 5.46 -22.43 6.14
CA LEU A 26 6.10 -22.88 7.38
C LEU A 26 5.68 -24.31 7.75
N ASP A 27 4.38 -24.60 7.75
CA ASP A 27 3.85 -25.89 8.21
C ASP A 27 4.03 -27.01 7.20
N TYR A 28 3.87 -26.75 5.89
CA TYR A 28 3.95 -27.80 4.86
C TYR A 28 5.30 -27.92 4.17
N LEU A 29 6.05 -26.83 4.01
CA LEU A 29 7.33 -26.85 3.27
C LEU A 29 8.56 -26.87 4.18
N MET A 30 8.41 -26.70 5.51
CA MET A 30 9.52 -26.56 6.47
C MET A 30 10.61 -25.59 5.98
N LEU A 31 10.20 -24.55 5.25
CA LEU A 31 11.11 -23.57 4.70
C LEU A 31 11.59 -22.63 5.80
N ASP A 32 12.83 -22.15 5.63
CA ASP A 32 13.41 -21.17 6.52
C ASP A 32 12.47 -19.95 6.64
N ALA A 33 12.22 -19.51 7.87
CA ALA A 33 11.24 -18.47 8.18
C ALA A 33 11.49 -17.19 7.39
N SER A 34 12.75 -16.89 7.02
CA SER A 34 13.08 -15.73 6.17
C SER A 34 12.62 -15.91 4.73
N LEU A 35 12.79 -17.10 4.14
CA LEU A 35 12.39 -17.39 2.76
C LEU A 35 10.86 -17.47 2.63
N ALA A 36 10.21 -18.16 3.57
CA ALA A 36 8.75 -18.24 3.60
C ALA A 36 8.10 -16.86 3.70
N LYS A 37 8.67 -15.96 4.53
CA LYS A 37 8.16 -14.60 4.68
C LYS A 37 8.38 -13.74 3.44
N GLY A 38 9.53 -13.88 2.77
CA GLY A 38 9.80 -13.19 1.51
C GLY A 38 8.83 -13.58 0.41
N ILE A 39 8.59 -14.88 0.22
CA ILE A 39 7.70 -15.39 -0.83
C ILE A 39 6.24 -15.03 -0.53
N SER A 40 5.81 -15.17 0.71
CA SER A 40 4.44 -14.83 1.13
C SER A 40 4.16 -13.34 0.94
N TYR A 41 5.12 -12.48 1.30
CA TYR A 41 4.98 -11.04 1.11
C TYR A 41 4.85 -10.67 -0.37
N ILE A 42 5.64 -11.30 -1.25
CA ILE A 42 5.54 -11.10 -2.71
C ILE A 42 4.18 -11.58 -3.23
N LEU A 43 3.70 -12.75 -2.78
CA LEU A 43 2.40 -13.29 -3.18
C LEU A 43 1.24 -12.40 -2.71
N GLY A 44 1.26 -11.95 -1.46
CA GLY A 44 0.30 -11.00 -0.92
C GLY A 44 0.29 -9.70 -1.73
N ALA A 45 1.46 -9.14 -2.03
CA ALA A 45 1.59 -7.93 -2.85
C ALA A 45 1.07 -8.13 -4.29
N LEU A 46 1.36 -9.27 -4.91
CA LEU A 46 0.85 -9.62 -6.25
C LEU A 46 -0.67 -9.77 -6.24
N PHE A 47 -1.22 -10.43 -5.22
CA PHE A 47 -2.67 -10.57 -5.04
C PHE A 47 -3.33 -9.20 -4.85
N ALA A 48 -2.77 -8.36 -3.96
CA ALA A 48 -3.23 -6.99 -3.75
C ALA A 48 -3.25 -6.20 -5.06
N PHE A 49 -2.19 -6.33 -5.85
CA PHE A 49 -2.03 -5.63 -7.11
C PHE A 49 -3.05 -6.11 -8.15
N ALA A 50 -3.18 -7.43 -8.34
CA ALA A 50 -4.12 -8.02 -9.28
C ALA A 50 -5.57 -7.66 -8.94
N MET A 51 -5.95 -7.75 -7.66
CA MET A 51 -7.29 -7.37 -7.22
C MET A 51 -7.54 -5.87 -7.29
N ASN A 52 -6.56 -5.04 -6.97
CA ASN A 52 -6.71 -3.59 -7.13
C ASN A 52 -6.85 -3.21 -8.61
N LYS A 53 -6.12 -3.88 -9.50
CA LYS A 53 -6.24 -3.66 -10.94
C LYS A 53 -7.59 -4.11 -11.48
N MET A 54 -8.00 -5.36 -11.19
CA MET A 54 -9.19 -5.98 -11.77
C MET A 54 -10.51 -5.53 -11.13
N TRP A 55 -10.53 -5.31 -9.81
CA TRP A 55 -11.76 -5.10 -9.05
C TRP A 55 -11.91 -3.68 -8.51
N THR A 56 -10.84 -3.12 -7.93
CA THR A 56 -10.90 -1.76 -7.34
C THR A 56 -10.96 -0.69 -8.42
N PHE A 57 -10.05 -0.71 -9.40
CA PHE A 57 -9.92 0.35 -10.40
C PHE A 57 -10.39 -0.04 -11.80
N LYS A 58 -10.56 -1.34 -12.09
CA LYS A 58 -10.90 -1.85 -13.44
C LYS A 58 -10.07 -1.18 -14.54
N SER A 59 -8.79 -1.01 -14.26
CA SER A 59 -7.89 -0.18 -15.07
C SER A 59 -7.24 -1.03 -16.17
N ASP A 60 -7.38 -0.59 -17.43
CA ASP A 60 -6.80 -1.27 -18.60
C ASP A 60 -5.29 -0.99 -18.77
N ILE A 61 -4.70 -0.22 -17.85
CA ILE A 61 -3.29 0.16 -17.92
C ILE A 61 -2.41 -1.08 -17.66
N PRO A 62 -1.31 -1.27 -18.43
CA PRO A 62 -0.40 -2.38 -18.20
C PRO A 62 0.30 -2.28 -16.84
N ALA A 63 0.54 -3.44 -16.22
CA ALA A 63 0.98 -3.56 -14.83
C ALA A 63 2.29 -2.80 -14.53
N HIS A 64 3.25 -2.83 -15.45
CA HIS A 64 4.53 -2.13 -15.31
C HIS A 64 4.37 -0.60 -15.25
N LYS A 65 3.42 -0.02 -16.01
CA LYS A 65 3.13 1.43 -15.95
C LYS A 65 2.47 1.82 -14.64
N ALA A 66 1.53 1.00 -14.16
CA ALA A 66 0.91 1.21 -12.85
C ALA A 66 1.95 1.12 -11.73
N PHE A 67 2.87 0.15 -11.77
CA PHE A 67 3.95 0.04 -10.79
C PHE A 67 4.89 1.26 -10.79
N GLY A 68 5.29 1.75 -11.97
CA GLY A 68 6.12 2.95 -12.09
C GLY A 68 5.45 4.19 -11.49
N LYS A 69 4.17 4.44 -11.85
CA LYS A 69 3.40 5.54 -11.28
C LYS A 69 3.17 5.39 -9.77
N PHE A 70 2.93 4.16 -9.31
CA PHE A 70 2.77 3.86 -7.89
C PHE A 70 4.03 4.22 -7.11
N SER A 71 5.21 3.82 -7.60
CA SER A 71 6.49 4.13 -6.98
C SER A 71 6.73 5.64 -6.87
N MET A 72 6.46 6.39 -7.95
CA MET A 72 6.51 7.86 -7.95
C MET A 72 5.56 8.49 -6.94
N LEU A 73 4.33 7.98 -6.87
CA LEU A 73 3.34 8.47 -5.93
C LEU A 73 3.75 8.22 -4.48
N TYR A 74 4.24 7.02 -4.20
CA TYR A 74 4.68 6.63 -2.87
C TYR A 74 5.87 7.50 -2.43
N PHE A 75 6.78 7.80 -3.36
CA PHE A 75 7.90 8.71 -3.11
C PHE A 75 7.43 10.13 -2.82
N SER A 76 6.51 10.67 -3.61
CA SER A 76 5.93 12.01 -3.36
C SER A 76 5.22 12.06 -2.01
N THR A 77 4.46 11.02 -1.68
CA THR A 77 3.71 10.95 -0.43
C THR A 77 4.65 10.82 0.77
N PHE A 78 5.76 10.10 0.62
CA PHE A 78 6.83 10.03 1.62
C PHE A 78 7.42 11.43 1.87
N VAL A 79 7.77 12.17 0.81
CA VAL A 79 8.28 13.54 0.94
C VAL A 79 7.27 14.45 1.63
N THR A 80 5.99 14.38 1.26
CA THR A 80 4.94 15.15 1.92
C THR A 80 4.76 14.76 3.40
N ASN A 81 4.80 13.47 3.74
CA ASN A 81 4.70 13.00 5.12
C ASN A 81 5.86 13.52 5.97
N VAL A 82 7.10 13.35 5.49
CA VAL A 82 8.30 13.84 6.17
C VAL A 82 8.27 15.37 6.30
N GLY A 83 7.86 16.08 5.25
CA GLY A 83 7.76 17.55 5.26
C GLY A 83 6.71 18.07 6.24
N ILE A 84 5.51 17.48 6.25
CA ILE A 84 4.44 17.84 7.19
C ILE A 84 4.85 17.51 8.62
N ASN A 85 5.44 16.33 8.84
CA ASN A 85 5.92 15.94 10.15
C ASN A 85 6.96 16.94 10.67
N ALA A 86 7.95 17.30 9.85
CA ALA A 86 8.99 18.27 10.20
C ALA A 86 8.41 19.68 10.47
N LEU A 87 7.51 20.18 9.62
CA LEU A 87 6.85 21.48 9.80
C LEU A 87 6.01 21.53 11.08
N LEU A 88 5.24 20.48 11.37
CA LEU A 88 4.40 20.39 12.56
C LEU A 88 5.22 20.17 13.83
N LEU A 89 6.34 19.44 13.76
CA LEU A 89 7.27 19.33 14.88
C LEU A 89 7.83 20.71 15.24
N TRP A 90 8.18 21.49 14.22
CA TRP A 90 8.74 22.82 14.38
C TRP A 90 7.71 23.84 14.92
N SER A 91 6.42 23.68 14.58
CA SER A 91 5.36 24.62 14.95
C SER A 91 4.57 24.26 16.21
N SER A 92 4.27 22.98 16.45
CA SER A 92 3.28 22.56 17.46
C SER A 92 3.87 21.74 18.63
N GLY A 93 5.11 21.24 18.53
CA GLY A 93 5.81 20.53 19.61
C GLY A 93 5.18 19.20 20.07
N SER A 94 3.99 18.82 19.60
CA SER A 94 3.30 17.58 19.94
C SER A 94 3.47 16.52 18.86
N THR A 95 4.35 15.55 19.12
CA THR A 95 4.71 14.46 18.20
C THR A 95 3.50 13.65 17.75
N THR A 96 2.51 13.44 18.63
CA THR A 96 1.32 12.64 18.35
C THR A 96 0.41 13.30 17.30
N VAL A 97 0.23 14.62 17.37
CA VAL A 97 -0.60 15.37 16.42
C VAL A 97 0.10 15.46 15.07
N ALA A 98 1.41 15.75 15.08
CA ALA A 98 2.23 15.79 13.87
C ALA A 98 2.21 14.44 13.13
N PHE A 99 2.35 13.33 13.88
CA PHE A 99 2.29 11.99 13.31
C PHE A 99 0.91 11.64 12.76
N GLY A 100 -0.16 11.97 13.50
CA GLY A 100 -1.54 11.71 13.09
C GLY A 100 -1.91 12.45 11.80
N VAL A 101 -1.61 13.75 11.73
CA VAL A 101 -1.92 14.58 10.56
C VAL A 101 -1.05 14.19 9.35
N ALA A 102 0.25 13.94 9.56
CA ALA A 102 1.14 13.50 8.48
C ALA A 102 0.70 12.15 7.91
N THR A 103 0.33 11.20 8.78
CA THR A 103 -0.17 9.88 8.37
C THR A 103 -1.50 9.99 7.64
N ALA A 104 -2.46 10.76 8.17
CA ALA A 104 -3.76 10.95 7.52
C ALA A 104 -3.61 11.60 6.14
N THR A 105 -2.80 12.65 6.03
CA THR A 105 -2.53 13.33 4.76
C THR A 105 -1.86 12.39 3.77
N SER A 106 -0.88 11.60 4.24
CA SER A 106 -0.17 10.61 3.45
C SER A 106 -1.12 9.52 2.92
N VAL A 107 -2.00 8.98 3.75
CA VAL A 107 -3.00 7.99 3.34
C VAL A 107 -3.97 8.58 2.30
N ILE A 108 -4.44 9.81 2.51
CA ILE A 108 -5.35 10.49 1.57
C ILE A 108 -4.66 10.75 0.23
N LEU A 109 -3.42 11.25 0.23
CA LEU A 109 -2.65 11.50 -0.98
C LEU A 109 -2.30 10.21 -1.72
N ASN A 110 -1.89 9.16 -1.01
CA ASN A 110 -1.65 7.85 -1.60
C ASN A 110 -2.93 7.32 -2.26
N TYR A 111 -4.07 7.41 -1.59
CA TYR A 111 -5.34 6.98 -2.16
C TYR A 111 -5.74 7.81 -3.39
N LEU A 112 -5.74 9.14 -3.28
CA LEU A 112 -6.13 10.04 -4.36
C LEU A 112 -5.19 9.90 -5.55
N GLY A 113 -3.90 9.81 -5.31
CA GLY A 113 -2.92 9.65 -6.37
C GLY A 113 -3.01 8.28 -7.05
N GLN A 114 -3.25 7.21 -6.29
CA GLN A 114 -3.49 5.90 -6.88
C GLN A 114 -4.73 5.93 -7.77
N LYS A 115 -5.81 6.54 -7.27
CA LYS A 115 -7.08 6.65 -7.98
C LYS A 115 -7.00 7.53 -9.23
N PHE A 116 -6.52 8.75 -9.09
CA PHE A 116 -6.60 9.78 -10.13
C PHE A 116 -5.39 9.80 -11.06
N TRP A 117 -4.27 9.15 -10.70
CA TRP A 117 -3.04 9.21 -11.50
C TRP A 117 -2.49 7.84 -11.86
N VAL A 118 -2.33 6.94 -10.88
CA VAL A 118 -1.74 5.61 -11.11
C VAL A 118 -2.65 4.74 -11.97
N PHE A 119 -3.91 4.62 -11.58
CA PHE A 119 -4.89 3.76 -12.24
C PHE A 119 -5.84 4.47 -13.20
N ARG A 120 -5.66 5.78 -13.39
CA ARG A 120 -6.37 6.55 -14.41
C ARG A 120 -5.73 6.27 -15.78
N GLY A 121 -6.48 5.56 -16.61
CA GLY A 121 -6.19 5.23 -18.00
C GLY A 121 -7.06 6.08 -18.90
#